data_AF-A0A7X3R6R8-F1
#
_entry.id   AF-A0A7X3R6R8-F1
#
_cell.length_a   1.000
_cell.length_b   1.000
_cell.length_c   1.000
_cell.angle_alpha   90.00
_cell.angle_beta   90.00
_cell.angle_gamma   90.00
#
_symmetry.space_group_name_H-M   'P 1'
#
loop_
_entity.id
_entity.type
_entity.pdbx_description
1 polymer ?
#
loop_
_entity_poly.entity_id
_entity_poly.type
_entity_poly.pdbx_seq_one_letter_code
_entity_poly.pdbx_strand_id
1 'polypeptide(L)'
;MSGRAHAGHSAGLRARAGSWYGLSVRKAAYQARAALFLLPLLILSWTTADSAAQQAAATNNCVSCHADLEDEDMSLPVAEWLRSTHRPADIFCQDCHGGNPATMEEDEAHDVEMDFVGLPDPYVVHELCGECHQIQTENYVPSPHGLEGDFWPNCVDCHSNHEVVFPQASLISIPDNCEDCHEQAIMDDFIALTDRGLEPIVEFRRAAEEIRAAGVPVDQILAQATLARDAYIERASHVFVLERMVAVVDSLEQVYPSIRKEVETARTEVDTRRRFGWLFIGLFLVVAGVIWLYRRSLPDA
;
A
#
# COMPACT_ATOMS: atom_id res chain seq x y z
N MET A 1 -62.83 10.81 54.71
CA MET A 1 -63.28 9.57 55.39
C MET A 1 -62.05 8.67 55.49
N SER A 2 -61.25 8.88 56.55
CA SER A 2 -61.16 8.02 57.75
C SER A 2 -60.62 6.63 57.44
N GLY A 3 -59.32 6.38 57.72
CA GLY A 3 -58.90 5.54 58.86
C GLY A 3 -58.69 4.09 58.39
N ARG A 4 -57.78 3.24 58.89
CA ARG A 4 -57.02 3.16 60.13
C ARG A 4 -55.84 2.20 59.90
N ALA A 5 -54.77 2.41 60.67
CA ALA A 5 -53.75 1.42 60.98
C ALA A 5 -54.24 0.43 62.06
N HIS A 6 -53.62 -0.76 62.16
CA HIS A 6 -53.18 -1.47 63.39
C HIS A 6 -52.50 -2.80 63.00
N ALA A 7 -51.22 -2.99 63.35
CA ALA A 7 -50.69 -3.82 64.46
C ALA A 7 -50.99 -5.32 64.26
N GLY A 8 -50.02 -6.24 64.12
CA GLY A 8 -48.78 -6.44 64.89
C GLY A 8 -48.96 -7.68 65.76
N HIS A 9 -48.12 -8.71 65.63
CA HIS A 9 -47.86 -9.90 66.49
C HIS A 9 -46.88 -10.80 65.68
N SER A 10 -45.94 -11.60 66.18
CA SER A 10 -45.11 -11.67 67.38
C SER A 10 -44.19 -12.89 67.16
N ALA A 11 -42.89 -12.72 67.39
CA ALA A 11 -41.84 -13.68 67.77
C ALA A 11 -42.02 -15.19 67.50
N GLY A 12 -41.00 -15.77 66.84
CA GLY A 12 -40.74 -17.21 66.84
C GLY A 12 -39.30 -17.53 66.44
N LEU A 13 -38.35 -17.36 67.36
CA LEU A 13 -37.00 -17.92 67.24
C LEU A 13 -37.09 -19.46 67.30
N ARG A 14 -36.58 -20.13 66.26
CA ARG A 14 -35.97 -21.46 66.40
C ARG A 14 -34.72 -21.53 65.54
N ALA A 15 -33.57 -21.52 66.19
CA ALA A 15 -32.32 -21.99 65.63
C ALA A 15 -32.41 -23.52 65.41
N ARG A 16 -31.89 -23.99 64.28
CA ARG A 16 -31.20 -25.29 64.19
C ARG A 16 -30.25 -25.29 62.99
N ALA A 17 -29.00 -25.59 63.31
CA ALA A 17 -27.88 -25.77 62.40
C ALA A 17 -28.05 -27.01 61.50
N GLY A 18 -27.35 -27.02 60.35
CA GLY A 18 -27.10 -28.28 59.64
C GLY A 18 -26.67 -28.15 58.18
N SER A 19 -25.36 -28.34 57.97
CA SER A 19 -24.74 -29.01 56.83
C SER A 19 -24.50 -28.26 55.51
N TRP A 20 -23.20 -28.08 55.29
CA TRP A 20 -22.49 -27.80 54.06
C TRP A 20 -22.51 -29.02 53.10
N TYR A 21 -22.01 -28.79 51.88
CA TYR A 21 -21.77 -29.70 50.73
C TYR A 21 -22.88 -29.79 49.68
N GLY A 22 -22.62 -29.21 48.50
CA GLY A 22 -23.44 -29.41 47.30
C GLY A 22 -23.48 -28.29 46.26
N LEU A 23 -22.49 -27.39 46.19
CA LEU A 23 -22.37 -26.43 45.08
C LEU A 23 -21.08 -26.64 44.31
N SER A 24 -20.99 -27.75 43.59
CA SER A 24 -20.03 -27.94 42.51
C SER A 24 -20.75 -28.55 41.30
N VAL A 25 -20.35 -28.13 40.11
CA VAL A 25 -20.68 -28.72 38.79
C VAL A 25 -21.96 -28.26 38.04
N ARG A 26 -22.44 -27.01 38.16
CA ARG A 26 -23.51 -26.51 37.24
C ARG A 26 -23.29 -25.15 36.55
N LYS A 27 -22.08 -24.60 36.54
CA LYS A 27 -21.76 -23.37 35.78
C LYS A 27 -20.54 -23.49 34.86
N ALA A 28 -20.38 -24.65 34.21
CA ALA A 28 -19.29 -24.89 33.24
C ALA A 28 -19.81 -25.42 31.89
N ALA A 29 -20.99 -24.98 31.45
CA ALA A 29 -21.60 -25.44 30.19
C ALA A 29 -22.08 -24.31 29.26
N TYR A 30 -21.74 -23.03 29.54
CA TYR A 30 -22.19 -21.90 28.71
C TYR A 30 -21.06 -21.07 28.07
N GLN A 31 -19.78 -21.41 28.27
CA GLN A 31 -18.65 -20.67 27.68
C GLN A 31 -17.88 -21.41 26.58
N ALA A 32 -18.32 -22.61 26.17
CA ALA A 32 -17.69 -23.39 25.10
C ALA A 32 -18.52 -23.45 23.80
N ARG A 33 -19.44 -22.50 23.58
CA ARG A 33 -20.25 -22.41 22.33
C ARG A 33 -20.15 -21.09 21.58
N ALA A 34 -19.42 -20.10 22.09
CA ALA A 34 -19.21 -18.82 21.41
C ALA A 34 -17.91 -18.74 20.59
N ALA A 35 -16.99 -19.71 20.74
CA ALA A 35 -15.68 -19.70 20.07
C ALA A 35 -15.63 -20.44 18.72
N LEU A 36 -16.74 -21.04 18.26
CA LEU A 36 -16.80 -21.77 16.99
C LEU A 36 -17.53 -21.06 15.84
N PHE A 37 -18.06 -19.84 16.07
CA PHE A 37 -18.81 -19.10 15.03
C PHE A 37 -18.08 -17.88 14.47
N LEU A 38 -16.86 -17.56 14.93
CA LEU A 38 -16.04 -16.45 14.39
C LEU A 38 -14.90 -16.88 13.46
N LEU A 39 -14.68 -18.20 13.31
CA LEU A 39 -13.69 -18.76 12.40
C LEU A 39 -14.11 -18.87 10.91
N PRO A 40 -15.40 -18.91 10.51
CA PRO A 40 -15.73 -18.94 9.07
C PRO A 40 -15.72 -17.54 8.44
N LEU A 41 -15.93 -16.46 9.22
CA LEU A 41 -16.07 -15.09 8.68
C LEU A 41 -14.76 -14.45 8.21
N LEU A 42 -13.62 -14.95 8.68
CA LEU A 42 -12.29 -14.48 8.24
C LEU A 42 -11.77 -15.18 6.97
N ILE A 43 -12.37 -16.32 6.57
CA ILE A 43 -11.96 -17.05 5.36
C ILE A 43 -12.77 -16.57 4.14
N LEU A 44 -13.99 -16.07 4.35
CA LEU A 44 -14.87 -15.55 3.29
C LEU A 44 -14.52 -14.15 2.78
N SER A 45 -13.66 -13.40 3.48
CA SER A 45 -13.27 -12.04 3.07
C SER A 45 -12.01 -11.98 2.21
N TRP A 46 -11.27 -13.09 2.07
CA TRP A 46 -10.05 -13.15 1.27
C TRP A 46 -10.34 -13.62 -0.17
N THR A 47 -11.44 -14.35 -0.39
CA THR A 47 -11.78 -14.90 -1.71
C THR A 47 -12.49 -13.93 -2.64
N THR A 48 -13.04 -12.82 -2.13
CA THR A 48 -13.86 -11.91 -2.95
C THR A 48 -13.06 -10.87 -3.72
N ALA A 49 -11.89 -10.46 -3.21
CA ALA A 49 -11.06 -9.45 -3.86
C ALA A 49 -10.36 -10.03 -5.10
N ASP A 50 -9.76 -11.22 -4.98
CA ASP A 50 -9.16 -11.93 -6.11
C ASP A 50 -10.22 -12.30 -7.15
N SER A 51 -11.43 -12.71 -6.75
CA SER A 51 -12.49 -13.04 -7.71
C SER A 51 -12.98 -11.85 -8.52
N ALA A 52 -12.99 -10.64 -7.96
CA ALA A 52 -13.45 -9.44 -8.68
C ALA A 52 -12.43 -8.99 -9.72
N ALA A 53 -11.13 -8.96 -9.37
CA ALA A 53 -10.06 -8.63 -10.30
C ALA A 53 -9.91 -9.68 -11.42
N GLN A 54 -10.12 -10.96 -11.09
CA GLN A 54 -10.08 -12.05 -12.07
C GLN A 54 -11.33 -12.04 -12.98
N GLN A 55 -12.46 -11.53 -12.51
CA GLN A 55 -13.69 -11.40 -13.29
C GLN A 55 -13.69 -10.15 -14.20
N ALA A 56 -13.07 -9.04 -13.79
CA ALA A 56 -12.87 -7.86 -14.64
C ALA A 56 -11.91 -8.14 -15.81
N ALA A 57 -10.81 -8.87 -15.57
CA ALA A 57 -9.93 -9.34 -16.65
C ALA A 57 -10.64 -10.35 -17.58
N ALA A 58 -11.50 -11.22 -17.03
CA ALA A 58 -12.32 -12.15 -17.82
C ALA A 58 -13.45 -11.47 -18.63
N THR A 59 -13.67 -10.17 -18.46
CA THR A 59 -14.63 -9.39 -19.27
C THR A 59 -13.97 -8.51 -20.33
N ASN A 60 -12.64 -8.44 -20.37
CA ASN A 60 -11.93 -7.72 -21.42
C ASN A 60 -11.53 -8.71 -22.55
N ASN A 61 -12.14 -8.55 -23.71
CA ASN A 61 -11.90 -9.45 -24.84
C ASN A 61 -10.55 -9.21 -25.51
N CYS A 62 -9.96 -8.00 -25.42
CA CYS A 62 -8.60 -7.77 -25.88
C CYS A 62 -7.63 -8.68 -25.13
N VAL A 63 -7.70 -8.67 -23.79
CA VAL A 63 -6.87 -9.54 -22.93
C VAL A 63 -7.15 -11.02 -23.20
N SER A 64 -8.43 -11.41 -23.28
CA SER A 64 -8.81 -12.82 -23.42
C SER A 64 -8.40 -13.41 -24.77
N CYS A 65 -8.65 -12.68 -25.86
CA CYS A 65 -8.28 -13.13 -27.20
C CYS A 65 -6.75 -13.16 -27.35
N HIS A 66 -6.06 -12.06 -27.01
CA HIS A 66 -4.61 -11.97 -27.18
C HIS A 66 -3.83 -12.95 -26.30
N ALA A 67 -4.33 -13.28 -25.09
CA ALA A 67 -3.69 -14.30 -24.24
C ALA A 67 -3.68 -15.71 -24.87
N ASP A 68 -4.67 -16.01 -25.73
CA ASP A 68 -4.88 -17.33 -26.32
C ASP A 68 -4.28 -17.44 -27.73
N LEU A 69 -3.69 -16.36 -28.28
CA LEU A 69 -3.03 -16.38 -29.58
C LEU A 69 -1.74 -17.20 -29.54
N GLU A 70 -1.51 -17.99 -30.60
CA GLU A 70 -0.27 -18.74 -30.77
C GLU A 70 0.92 -17.85 -31.14
N ASP A 71 0.65 -16.65 -31.67
CA ASP A 71 1.66 -15.65 -31.99
C ASP A 71 2.19 -15.01 -30.70
N GLU A 72 3.48 -15.19 -30.45
CA GLU A 72 4.15 -14.69 -29.25
C GLU A 72 4.19 -13.16 -29.23
N ASP A 73 4.34 -12.51 -30.39
CA ASP A 73 4.37 -11.04 -30.49
C ASP A 73 3.03 -10.42 -30.07
N MET A 74 1.94 -11.19 -30.16
CA MET A 74 0.59 -10.75 -29.79
C MET A 74 0.17 -11.19 -28.39
N SER A 75 0.69 -12.32 -27.89
CA SER A 75 0.32 -12.89 -26.58
C SER A 75 1.24 -12.45 -25.44
N LEU A 76 2.52 -12.17 -25.71
CA LEU A 76 3.48 -11.67 -24.73
C LEU A 76 3.04 -10.35 -24.07
N PRO A 77 2.51 -9.34 -24.81
CA PRO A 77 1.98 -8.12 -24.21
C PRO A 77 0.98 -8.36 -23.08
N VAL A 78 0.14 -9.40 -23.18
CA VAL A 78 -0.82 -9.74 -22.12
C VAL A 78 -0.07 -10.27 -20.90
N ALA A 79 0.90 -11.18 -21.09
CA ALA A 79 1.69 -11.72 -19.99
C ALA A 79 2.48 -10.63 -19.24
N GLU A 80 3.01 -9.65 -19.97
CA GLU A 80 3.73 -8.48 -19.45
C GLU A 80 2.80 -7.51 -18.71
N TRP A 81 1.68 -7.14 -19.34
CA TRP A 81 0.66 -6.29 -18.72
C TRP A 81 0.13 -6.87 -17.41
N LEU A 82 -0.01 -8.20 -17.31
CA LEU A 82 -0.44 -8.87 -16.08
C LEU A 82 0.49 -8.61 -14.88
N ARG A 83 1.75 -8.22 -15.12
CA ARG A 83 2.76 -7.87 -14.10
C ARG A 83 2.94 -6.36 -13.93
N SER A 84 2.26 -5.55 -14.73
CA SER A 84 2.33 -4.10 -14.70
C SER A 84 1.60 -3.49 -13.49
N THR A 85 1.95 -2.24 -13.19
CA THR A 85 1.19 -1.40 -12.24
C THR A 85 -0.12 -0.87 -12.83
N HIS A 86 -0.31 -0.96 -14.15
CA HIS A 86 -1.52 -0.51 -14.84
C HIS A 86 -2.69 -1.47 -14.64
N ARG A 87 -2.42 -2.79 -14.59
CA ARG A 87 -3.44 -3.79 -14.31
C ARG A 87 -4.25 -3.51 -13.04
N PRO A 88 -3.66 -3.35 -11.84
CA PRO A 88 -4.44 -3.10 -10.62
C PRO A 88 -5.10 -1.71 -10.60
N ALA A 89 -4.80 -0.84 -11.56
CA ALA A 89 -5.43 0.47 -11.74
C ALA A 89 -6.59 0.43 -12.77
N ASP A 90 -6.98 -0.76 -13.23
CA ASP A 90 -8.01 -0.97 -14.26
C ASP A 90 -7.71 -0.23 -15.59
N ILE A 91 -6.43 -0.12 -15.95
CA ILE A 91 -5.97 0.38 -17.26
C ILE A 91 -5.63 -0.82 -18.14
N PHE A 92 -6.36 -0.99 -19.24
CA PHE A 92 -6.32 -2.13 -20.15
C PHE A 92 -5.80 -1.74 -21.55
N CYS A 93 -5.70 -2.72 -22.44
CA CYS A 93 -5.15 -2.59 -23.79
C CYS A 93 -5.74 -1.40 -24.57
N GLN A 94 -7.07 -1.26 -24.55
CA GLN A 94 -7.76 -0.24 -25.31
C GLN A 94 -7.53 1.18 -24.79
N ASP A 95 -7.09 1.33 -23.53
CA ASP A 95 -6.85 2.65 -22.93
C ASP A 95 -5.53 3.27 -23.44
N CYS A 96 -4.71 2.50 -24.18
CA CYS A 96 -3.54 3.00 -24.89
C CYS A 96 -3.60 2.72 -26.41
N HIS A 97 -4.17 1.58 -26.80
CA HIS A 97 -4.23 1.15 -28.20
C HIS A 97 -5.56 1.46 -28.89
N GLY A 98 -6.58 1.94 -28.17
CA GLY A 98 -7.95 2.07 -28.68
C GLY A 98 -8.64 0.73 -28.93
N GLY A 99 -9.73 0.76 -29.71
CA GLY A 99 -10.50 -0.44 -30.06
C GLY A 99 -11.64 -0.76 -29.10
N ASN A 100 -12.30 -1.90 -29.33
CA ASN A 100 -13.52 -2.28 -28.62
C ASN A 100 -13.33 -3.56 -27.78
N PRO A 101 -13.22 -3.46 -26.45
CA PRO A 101 -13.00 -4.62 -25.58
C PRO A 101 -14.26 -5.47 -25.36
N ALA A 102 -15.42 -5.06 -25.87
CA ALA A 102 -16.71 -5.73 -25.64
C ALA A 102 -17.05 -6.83 -26.66
N THR A 103 -16.23 -7.00 -27.71
CA THR A 103 -16.45 -7.98 -28.79
C THR A 103 -15.24 -8.89 -28.97
N MET A 104 -15.47 -10.11 -29.47
CA MET A 104 -14.42 -11.08 -29.85
C MET A 104 -14.20 -11.12 -31.37
N GLU A 105 -15.01 -10.38 -32.12
CA GLU A 105 -14.85 -10.27 -33.58
C GLU A 105 -13.71 -9.29 -33.87
N GLU A 106 -12.65 -9.77 -34.50
CA GLU A 106 -11.40 -9.02 -34.73
C GLU A 106 -11.65 -7.68 -35.41
N ASP A 107 -12.42 -7.66 -36.50
CA ASP A 107 -12.72 -6.44 -37.27
C ASP A 107 -13.47 -5.39 -36.43
N GLU A 108 -14.31 -5.81 -35.48
CA GLU A 108 -15.02 -4.88 -34.58
C GLU A 108 -14.15 -4.47 -33.38
N ALA A 109 -13.27 -5.36 -32.92
CA ALA A 109 -12.36 -5.10 -31.81
C ALA A 109 -11.24 -4.12 -32.21
N HIS A 110 -10.74 -4.23 -33.44
CA HIS A 110 -9.67 -3.40 -34.01
C HIS A 110 -10.20 -2.27 -34.91
N ASP A 111 -11.43 -1.82 -34.67
CA ASP A 111 -12.05 -0.76 -35.46
C ASP A 111 -11.33 0.59 -35.25
N VAL A 112 -10.87 1.19 -36.35
CA VAL A 112 -10.22 2.51 -36.35
C VAL A 112 -11.18 3.63 -35.96
N GLU A 113 -12.49 3.44 -36.09
CA GLU A 113 -13.51 4.38 -35.59
C GLU A 113 -13.55 4.42 -34.05
N MET A 114 -12.96 3.42 -33.40
CA MET A 114 -12.76 3.35 -31.94
C MET A 114 -11.32 3.74 -31.56
N ASP A 115 -10.68 4.58 -32.37
CA ASP A 115 -9.32 5.08 -32.18
C ASP A 115 -8.25 3.98 -32.09
N PHE A 116 -8.49 2.81 -32.71
CA PHE A 116 -7.51 1.72 -32.70
C PHE A 116 -6.24 2.07 -33.48
N VAL A 117 -5.08 1.96 -32.82
CA VAL A 117 -3.76 2.33 -33.39
C VAL A 117 -2.84 1.15 -33.70
N GLY A 118 -3.14 -0.06 -33.24
CA GLY A 118 -2.26 -1.22 -33.42
C GLY A 118 -0.90 -0.99 -32.77
N LEU A 119 0.19 -1.01 -33.55
CA LEU A 119 1.52 -0.63 -33.07
C LEU A 119 1.67 0.90 -33.12
N PRO A 120 1.72 1.61 -31.98
CA PRO A 120 1.85 3.05 -31.98
C PRO A 120 3.16 3.53 -32.61
N ASP A 121 3.11 4.68 -33.27
CA ASP A 121 4.31 5.32 -33.77
C ASP A 121 5.19 5.76 -32.56
N PRO A 122 6.49 5.38 -32.51
CA PRO A 122 7.39 5.75 -31.42
C PRO A 122 7.44 7.26 -31.13
N TYR A 123 7.19 8.12 -32.13
CA TYR A 123 7.23 9.57 -31.99
C TYR A 123 6.01 10.15 -31.24
N VAL A 124 4.91 9.41 -31.12
CA VAL A 124 3.69 9.87 -30.42
C VAL A 124 3.45 9.16 -29.08
N VAL A 125 4.37 8.29 -28.65
CA VAL A 125 4.27 7.58 -27.35
C VAL A 125 4.08 8.53 -26.18
N HIS A 126 4.74 9.69 -26.22
CA HIS A 126 4.64 10.70 -25.16
C HIS A 126 3.23 11.30 -25.04
N GLU A 127 2.46 11.32 -26.13
CA GLU A 127 1.06 11.76 -26.14
C GLU A 127 0.17 10.73 -25.45
N LEU A 128 0.34 9.44 -25.78
CA LEU A 128 -0.39 8.32 -25.16
C LEU A 128 -0.15 8.26 -23.64
N CYS A 129 1.12 8.28 -23.22
CA CYS A 129 1.44 8.31 -21.79
C CYS A 129 0.93 9.59 -21.13
N GLY A 130 0.95 10.70 -21.87
CA GLY A 130 0.56 12.04 -21.41
C GLY A 130 -0.91 12.22 -21.13
N GLU A 131 -1.81 11.34 -21.61
CA GLU A 131 -3.23 11.41 -21.26
C GLU A 131 -3.45 11.33 -19.74
N CYS A 132 -2.67 10.46 -19.08
CA CYS A 132 -2.68 10.28 -17.64
C CYS A 132 -1.45 10.89 -16.94
N HIS A 133 -0.25 10.80 -17.52
CA HIS A 133 1.01 11.26 -16.95
C HIS A 133 1.40 12.67 -17.41
N GLN A 134 0.45 13.61 -17.31
CA GLN A 134 0.57 14.97 -17.83
C GLN A 134 1.82 15.70 -17.31
N ILE A 135 2.12 15.63 -16.01
CA ILE A 135 3.27 16.31 -15.42
C ILE A 135 4.59 15.78 -16.01
N GLN A 136 4.68 14.47 -16.24
CA GLN A 136 5.86 13.85 -16.83
C GLN A 136 6.03 14.31 -18.28
N THR A 137 4.96 14.29 -19.07
CA THR A 137 4.97 14.76 -20.47
C THR A 137 5.27 16.26 -20.56
N GLU A 138 4.70 17.10 -19.70
CA GLU A 138 4.97 18.54 -19.62
C GLU A 138 6.43 18.87 -19.32
N ASN A 139 7.12 18.00 -18.56
CA ASN A 139 8.55 18.13 -18.31
C ASN A 139 9.40 17.52 -19.43
N TYR A 140 8.97 16.39 -20.00
CA TYR A 140 9.67 15.64 -21.04
C TYR A 140 9.71 16.35 -22.39
N VAL A 141 8.57 16.83 -22.89
CA VAL A 141 8.46 17.47 -24.21
C VAL A 141 9.43 18.64 -24.39
N PRO A 142 9.59 19.57 -23.41
CA PRO A 142 10.58 20.65 -23.52
C PRO A 142 12.00 20.26 -23.05
N SER A 143 12.24 19.00 -22.67
CA SER A 143 13.57 18.52 -22.24
C SER A 143 14.51 18.36 -23.44
N PRO A 144 15.83 18.17 -23.21
CA PRO A 144 16.76 17.82 -24.30
C PRO A 144 16.36 16.57 -25.08
N HIS A 145 15.85 15.52 -24.42
CA HIS A 145 15.38 14.31 -25.11
C HIS A 145 14.11 14.57 -25.95
N GLY A 146 13.21 15.44 -25.49
CA GLY A 146 12.01 15.82 -26.24
C GLY A 146 12.30 16.75 -27.42
N LEU A 147 13.12 17.78 -27.23
CA LEU A 147 13.39 18.82 -28.23
C LEU A 147 14.55 18.49 -29.17
N GLU A 148 15.71 18.12 -28.62
CA GLU A 148 16.94 17.90 -29.39
C GLU A 148 17.04 16.44 -29.83
N GLY A 149 16.51 15.52 -29.02
CA GLY A 149 16.42 14.10 -29.30
C GLY A 149 15.25 13.68 -30.19
N ASP A 150 14.40 14.62 -30.63
CA ASP A 150 13.22 14.33 -31.47
C ASP A 150 12.31 13.25 -30.85
N PHE A 151 11.99 13.43 -29.56
CA PHE A 151 11.27 12.47 -28.72
C PHE A 151 11.97 11.10 -28.55
N TRP A 152 13.29 11.07 -28.70
CA TRP A 152 14.13 9.89 -28.39
C TRP A 152 15.17 10.21 -27.31
N PRO A 153 15.35 9.34 -26.28
CA PRO A 153 14.53 8.17 -25.98
C PRO A 153 13.13 8.60 -25.51
N ASN A 154 12.12 7.79 -25.79
CA ASN A 154 10.74 8.01 -25.35
C ASN A 154 10.45 7.31 -24.02
N CYS A 155 9.18 7.35 -23.59
CA CYS A 155 8.75 6.79 -22.30
C CYS A 155 9.06 5.29 -22.18
N VAL A 156 8.83 4.51 -23.23
CA VAL A 156 8.94 3.04 -23.19
C VAL A 156 10.38 2.55 -23.28
N ASP A 157 11.29 3.37 -23.79
CA ASP A 157 12.73 3.07 -23.81
C ASP A 157 13.30 2.95 -22.39
N CYS A 158 12.73 3.67 -21.41
CA CYS A 158 13.14 3.63 -20.01
C CYS A 158 12.15 2.87 -19.10
N HIS A 159 10.85 2.92 -19.38
CA HIS A 159 9.80 2.42 -18.48
C HIS A 159 9.10 1.13 -18.94
N SER A 160 9.56 0.49 -20.03
CA SER A 160 8.86 -0.61 -20.72
C SER A 160 7.54 -0.15 -21.36
N ASN A 161 6.93 -1.01 -22.17
CA ASN A 161 5.68 -0.72 -22.89
C ASN A 161 4.45 -1.43 -22.26
N HIS A 162 4.55 -2.72 -21.95
CA HIS A 162 3.46 -3.50 -21.37
C HIS A 162 3.75 -3.91 -19.92
N GLU A 163 4.99 -4.27 -19.57
CA GLU A 163 5.41 -4.49 -18.18
C GLU A 163 5.83 -3.17 -17.50
N VAL A 164 4.94 -2.17 -17.53
CA VAL A 164 5.19 -0.88 -16.88
C VAL A 164 5.12 -1.07 -15.36
N VAL A 165 6.23 -0.89 -14.68
CA VAL A 165 6.36 -1.06 -13.22
C VAL A 165 6.47 0.29 -12.50
N PHE A 166 6.30 0.28 -11.18
CA PHE A 166 6.50 1.49 -10.39
C PHE A 166 7.94 2.01 -10.58
N PRO A 167 8.12 3.30 -10.92
CA PRO A 167 9.44 3.85 -11.18
C PRO A 167 10.26 3.85 -9.89
N GLN A 168 11.38 3.14 -9.90
CA GLN A 168 12.41 3.20 -8.87
C GLN A 168 13.74 3.46 -9.55
N ALA A 169 14.61 4.28 -8.94
CA ALA A 169 15.90 4.64 -9.52
C ALA A 169 16.75 3.42 -9.91
N SER A 170 16.57 2.30 -9.20
CA SER A 170 17.23 1.02 -9.49
C SER A 170 16.56 0.13 -10.55
N LEU A 171 15.32 0.43 -10.99
CA LEU A 171 14.62 -0.24 -12.10
C LEU A 171 14.41 0.66 -13.32
N ILE A 172 14.60 1.98 -13.18
CA ILE A 172 15.07 2.82 -14.28
C ILE A 172 16.51 2.37 -14.52
N SER A 173 16.62 1.13 -14.99
CA SER A 173 17.81 0.57 -15.59
C SER A 173 18.14 1.60 -16.63
N ILE A 174 19.24 2.34 -16.47
CA ILE A 174 19.79 3.10 -17.57
C ILE A 174 19.86 2.09 -18.70
N PRO A 175 19.01 2.18 -19.74
CA PRO A 175 18.99 1.14 -20.74
C PRO A 175 20.37 1.06 -21.35
N ASP A 176 20.76 -0.12 -21.83
CA ASP A 176 22.03 -0.34 -22.54
C ASP A 176 22.20 0.64 -23.73
N ASN A 177 21.14 1.36 -24.12
CA ASN A 177 21.12 2.32 -25.22
C ASN A 177 21.50 3.76 -24.81
N CYS A 178 21.66 4.08 -23.52
CA CYS A 178 22.06 5.44 -23.12
C CYS A 178 23.52 5.74 -23.46
N GLU A 179 24.39 4.73 -23.40
CA GLU A 179 25.83 4.84 -23.73
C GLU A 179 26.07 5.15 -25.22
N ASP A 180 25.07 4.96 -26.07
CA ASP A 180 25.14 5.34 -27.49
C ASP A 180 25.25 6.86 -27.67
N CYS A 181 24.76 7.65 -26.70
CA CYS A 181 24.72 9.12 -26.76
C CYS A 181 25.37 9.81 -25.55
N HIS A 182 25.39 9.18 -24.37
CA HIS A 182 25.88 9.76 -23.11
C HIS A 182 27.13 9.05 -22.61
N GLU A 183 28.08 9.82 -22.08
CA GLU A 183 29.22 9.26 -21.36
C GLU A 183 28.77 8.67 -20.01
N GLN A 184 29.37 7.53 -19.62
CA GLN A 184 29.07 6.87 -18.33
C GLN A 184 29.12 7.82 -17.13
N ALA A 185 30.05 8.79 -17.12
CA ALA A 185 30.17 9.75 -16.02
C ALA A 185 28.91 10.61 -15.83
N ILE A 186 28.27 11.02 -16.93
CA ILE A 186 27.03 11.81 -16.89
C ILE A 186 25.89 10.97 -16.32
N MET A 187 25.84 9.71 -16.70
CA MET A 187 24.85 8.74 -16.24
C MET A 187 25.00 8.44 -14.74
N ASP A 188 26.24 8.26 -14.27
CA ASP A 188 26.55 8.07 -12.86
C ASP A 188 26.14 9.31 -12.03
N ASP A 189 26.42 10.51 -12.53
CA ASP A 189 26.00 11.77 -11.89
C ASP A 189 24.47 11.90 -11.83
N PHE A 190 23.76 11.49 -12.89
CA PHE A 190 22.31 11.49 -12.93
C PHE A 190 21.69 10.51 -11.92
N ILE A 191 22.21 9.28 -11.83
CA ILE A 191 21.76 8.29 -10.82
C ILE A 191 22.02 8.84 -9.42
N ALA A 192 23.25 9.28 -9.13
CA ALA A 192 23.62 9.78 -7.82
C ALA A 192 22.73 10.96 -7.40
N LEU A 193 22.41 11.86 -8.34
CA LEU A 193 21.52 12.98 -8.09
C LEU A 193 20.07 12.54 -7.82
N THR A 194 19.59 11.55 -8.56
CA THR A 194 18.25 10.98 -8.40
C THR A 194 18.12 10.27 -7.05
N ASP A 195 19.10 9.45 -6.67
CA ASP A 195 19.14 8.76 -5.37
C ASP A 195 19.19 9.76 -4.22
N ARG A 196 20.03 10.80 -4.33
CA ARG A 196 20.10 11.89 -3.34
C ARG A 196 18.76 12.60 -3.17
N GLY A 197 17.98 12.73 -4.24
CA GLY A 197 16.64 13.28 -4.23
C GLY A 197 15.58 12.34 -3.64
N LEU A 198 15.54 11.08 -4.06
CA LEU A 198 14.39 10.20 -3.84
C LEU A 198 14.55 9.23 -2.66
N GLU A 199 15.75 8.70 -2.40
CA GLU A 199 15.98 7.69 -1.36
C GLU A 199 15.48 8.15 0.02
N PRO A 200 15.78 9.39 0.49
CA PRO A 200 15.28 9.86 1.79
C PRO A 200 13.75 9.86 1.88
N ILE A 201 13.06 10.21 0.78
CA ILE A 201 11.59 10.23 0.73
C ILE A 201 11.03 8.83 0.91
N VAL A 202 11.61 7.84 0.21
CA VAL A 202 11.24 6.43 0.33
C VAL A 202 11.46 5.94 1.76
N GLU A 203 12.62 6.26 2.35
CA GLU A 203 12.94 5.91 3.73
C GLU A 203 11.97 6.51 4.74
N PHE A 204 11.58 7.78 4.58
CA PHE A 204 10.62 8.44 5.47
C PHE A 204 9.24 7.80 5.40
N ARG A 205 8.75 7.47 4.19
CA ARG A 205 7.48 6.78 4.01
C ARG A 205 7.48 5.39 4.65
N ARG A 206 8.53 4.59 4.38
CA ARG A 206 8.71 3.27 5.00
C ARG A 206 8.74 3.36 6.53
N ALA A 207 9.53 4.28 7.07
CA ALA A 207 9.61 4.48 8.52
C ALA A 207 8.27 4.90 9.12
N ALA A 208 7.52 5.77 8.45
CA ALA A 208 6.18 6.17 8.89
C ALA A 208 5.20 4.98 8.91
N GLU A 209 5.24 4.11 7.91
CA GLU A 209 4.39 2.91 7.85
C GLU A 209 4.73 1.91 8.97
N GLU A 210 6.01 1.67 9.24
CA GLU A 210 6.47 0.84 10.36
C GLU A 210 6.00 1.39 11.72
N ILE A 211 6.07 2.71 11.89
CA ILE A 211 5.62 3.40 13.12
C ILE A 211 4.09 3.36 13.24
N ARG A 212 3.36 3.55 12.12
CA ARG A 212 1.90 3.44 12.07
C ARG A 212 1.43 2.06 12.52
N ALA A 213 2.12 1.00 12.09
CA ALA A 213 1.82 -0.37 12.52
C ALA A 213 1.93 -0.56 14.05
N ALA A 214 2.70 0.29 14.74
CA ALA A 214 2.80 0.32 16.20
C ALA A 214 1.74 1.22 16.88
N GLY A 215 0.80 1.80 16.13
CA GLY A 215 -0.31 2.63 16.66
C GLY A 215 0.09 4.04 17.06
N VAL A 216 1.20 4.57 16.53
CA VAL A 216 1.63 5.96 16.69
C VAL A 216 1.18 6.77 15.46
N PRO A 217 0.62 7.97 15.63
CA PRO A 217 0.21 8.81 14.51
C PRO A 217 1.43 9.29 13.71
N VAL A 218 1.32 9.27 12.38
CA VAL A 218 2.43 9.61 11.46
C VAL A 218 1.99 10.51 10.31
N ASP A 219 0.81 11.11 10.42
CA ASP A 219 0.18 11.86 9.32
C ASP A 219 1.05 13.03 8.86
N GLN A 220 1.74 13.69 9.80
CA GLN A 220 2.66 14.79 9.50
C GLN A 220 3.89 14.32 8.70
N ILE A 221 4.51 13.20 9.08
CA ILE A 221 5.65 12.61 8.37
C ILE A 221 5.24 12.24 6.94
N LEU A 222 4.08 11.57 6.79
CA LEU A 222 3.58 11.22 5.46
C LEU A 222 3.25 12.44 4.61
N ALA A 223 2.63 13.47 5.20
CA ALA A 223 2.31 14.70 4.48
C ALA A 223 3.58 15.39 3.97
N GLN A 224 4.60 15.54 4.83
CA GLN A 224 5.88 16.15 4.43
C GLN A 224 6.63 15.32 3.38
N ALA A 225 6.67 14.00 3.54
CA ALA A 225 7.28 13.12 2.54
C ALA A 225 6.54 13.18 1.19
N THR A 226 5.21 13.30 1.22
CA THR A 226 4.39 13.47 0.01
C THR A 226 4.66 14.82 -0.65
N LEU A 227 4.71 15.91 0.11
CA LEU A 227 5.08 17.23 -0.43
C LEU A 227 6.48 17.25 -1.05
N ALA A 228 7.46 16.59 -0.41
CA ALA A 228 8.81 16.47 -0.95
C ALA A 228 8.82 15.68 -2.27
N ARG A 229 8.07 14.57 -2.33
CA ARG A 229 7.91 13.76 -3.54
C ARG A 229 7.28 14.56 -4.67
N ASP A 230 6.18 15.24 -4.40
CA ASP A 230 5.43 15.98 -5.42
C ASP A 230 6.28 17.14 -5.95
N ALA A 231 7.01 17.83 -5.06
CA ALA A 231 7.95 18.88 -5.45
C ALA A 231 9.12 18.35 -6.31
N TYR A 232 9.53 17.09 -6.15
CA TYR A 232 10.51 16.44 -7.03
C TYR A 232 9.87 16.09 -8.37
N ILE A 233 8.70 15.44 -8.38
CA ILE A 233 7.98 15.03 -9.59
C ILE A 233 7.72 16.24 -10.49
N GLU A 234 7.18 17.32 -9.94
CA GLU A 234 6.81 18.51 -10.70
C GLU A 234 8.01 19.26 -11.28
N ARG A 235 9.15 19.28 -10.59
CA ARG A 235 10.25 20.22 -10.92
C ARG A 235 11.53 19.58 -11.42
N ALA A 236 11.74 18.29 -11.15
CA ALA A 236 12.97 17.57 -11.48
C ALA A 236 12.74 16.31 -12.32
N SER A 237 11.59 15.62 -12.17
CA SER A 237 11.34 14.40 -12.96
C SER A 237 11.13 14.74 -14.43
N HIS A 238 11.72 13.92 -15.32
CA HIS A 238 11.61 14.04 -16.79
C HIS A 238 12.10 15.36 -17.40
N VAL A 239 12.80 16.20 -16.63
CA VAL A 239 13.35 17.48 -17.13
C VAL A 239 14.67 17.28 -17.88
N PHE A 240 15.47 16.28 -17.49
CA PHE A 240 16.78 15.93 -18.08
C PHE A 240 17.77 17.10 -18.22
N VAL A 241 17.70 18.07 -17.30
CA VAL A 241 18.67 19.16 -17.17
C VAL A 241 19.27 19.11 -15.77
N LEU A 242 20.52 18.62 -15.68
CA LEU A 242 21.24 18.38 -14.43
C LEU A 242 21.23 19.60 -13.50
N GLU A 243 21.53 20.79 -14.03
CA GLU A 243 21.55 22.02 -13.22
C GLU A 243 20.21 22.32 -12.54
N ARG A 244 19.10 22.11 -13.26
CA ARG A 244 17.74 22.30 -12.72
C ARG A 244 17.41 21.23 -11.69
N MET A 245 17.79 19.98 -11.94
CA MET A 245 17.62 18.89 -10.98
C MET A 245 18.41 19.13 -9.68
N VAL A 246 19.66 19.58 -9.78
CA VAL A 246 20.50 19.93 -8.62
C VAL A 246 19.82 20.97 -7.75
N ALA A 247 19.32 22.06 -8.34
CA ALA A 247 18.61 23.11 -7.59
C ALA A 247 17.38 22.58 -6.84
N VAL A 248 16.64 21.63 -7.43
CA VAL A 248 15.49 20.99 -6.77
C VAL A 248 15.94 20.09 -5.63
N VAL A 249 16.91 19.20 -5.87
CA VAL A 249 17.42 18.26 -4.85
C VAL A 249 18.01 19.03 -3.66
N ASP A 250 18.80 20.08 -3.90
CA ASP A 250 19.36 20.93 -2.84
C ASP A 250 18.26 21.63 -2.03
N SER A 251 17.11 21.94 -2.64
CA SER A 251 15.95 22.48 -1.91
C SER A 251 15.27 21.44 -1.01
N LEU A 252 15.24 20.17 -1.44
CA LEU A 252 14.66 19.07 -0.67
C LEU A 252 15.57 18.69 0.51
N GLU A 253 16.88 18.68 0.31
CA GLU A 253 17.87 18.40 1.36
C GLU A 253 17.79 19.39 2.53
N GLN A 254 17.33 20.62 2.30
CA GLN A 254 17.09 21.59 3.37
C GLN A 254 15.91 21.20 4.27
N VAL A 255 14.93 20.45 3.75
CA VAL A 255 13.71 20.04 4.46
C VAL A 255 13.90 18.68 5.15
N TYR A 256 14.69 17.77 4.59
CA TYR A 256 14.89 16.42 5.13
C TYR A 256 15.30 16.33 6.61
N PRO A 257 16.14 17.21 7.17
CA PRO A 257 16.47 17.17 8.60
C PRO A 257 15.24 17.35 9.51
N SER A 258 14.26 18.14 9.07
CA SER A 258 13.03 18.35 9.83
C SER A 258 12.16 17.09 9.87
N ILE A 259 11.97 16.44 8.71
CA ILE A 259 11.23 15.18 8.59
C ILE A 259 11.92 14.08 9.41
N ARG A 260 13.26 13.99 9.32
CA ARG A 260 14.06 13.02 10.09
C ARG A 260 13.85 13.18 11.59
N LYS A 261 13.83 14.42 12.09
CA LYS A 261 13.57 14.71 13.50
C LYS A 261 12.17 14.25 13.94
N GLU A 262 11.16 14.41 13.08
CA GLU A 262 9.81 13.91 13.36
C GLU A 262 9.77 12.38 13.41
N VAL A 263 10.43 11.70 12.47
CA VAL A 263 10.57 10.23 12.47
C VAL A 263 11.25 9.74 13.75
N GLU A 264 12.36 10.38 14.15
CA GLU A 264 13.08 10.04 15.39
C GLU A 264 12.19 10.23 16.62
N THR A 265 11.46 11.35 16.69
CA THR A 265 10.52 11.63 17.78
C THR A 265 9.46 10.54 17.87
N ALA A 266 8.83 10.18 16.75
CA ALA A 266 7.83 9.13 16.70
C ALA A 266 8.39 7.73 17.05
N ARG A 267 9.63 7.42 16.64
CA ARG A 267 10.33 6.19 17.06
C ARG A 267 10.58 6.16 18.57
N THR A 268 10.99 7.26 19.17
CA THR A 268 11.17 7.33 20.63
C THR A 268 9.86 7.13 21.38
N GLU A 269 8.73 7.59 20.82
CA GLU A 269 7.41 7.34 21.38
C GLU A 269 7.04 5.85 21.31
N VAL A 270 7.27 5.18 20.18
CA VAL A 270 7.06 3.72 20.05
C VAL A 270 7.88 2.95 21.09
N ASP A 271 9.17 3.27 21.22
CA ASP A 271 10.05 2.60 22.17
C ASP A 271 9.59 2.84 23.63
N THR A 272 9.20 4.07 23.94
CA THR A 272 8.66 4.42 25.26
C THR A 272 7.38 3.64 25.57
N ARG A 273 6.43 3.56 24.63
CA ARG A 273 5.20 2.77 24.77
C ARG A 273 5.51 1.28 24.97
N ARG A 274 6.49 0.71 24.25
CA ARG A 274 6.94 -0.67 24.42
C ARG A 274 7.55 -0.91 25.81
N ARG A 275 8.41 -0.02 26.29
CA ARG A 275 9.01 -0.11 27.64
C ARG A 275 7.93 -0.09 28.73
N PHE A 276 6.97 0.84 28.67
CA PHE A 276 5.85 0.85 29.61
C PHE A 276 4.98 -0.41 29.50
N GLY A 277 4.74 -0.91 28.29
CA GLY A 277 4.04 -2.19 28.06
C GLY A 277 4.73 -3.34 28.79
N TRP A 278 6.05 -3.48 28.67
CA TRP A 278 6.82 -4.51 29.39
C TRP A 278 6.79 -4.33 30.91
N LEU A 279 6.84 -3.10 31.40
CA LEU A 279 6.70 -2.83 32.84
C LEU A 279 5.32 -3.26 33.36
N PHE A 280 4.24 -2.98 32.63
CA PHE A 280 2.89 -3.43 33.00
C PHE A 280 2.76 -4.95 32.96
N ILE A 281 3.25 -5.61 31.90
CA ILE A 281 3.25 -7.07 31.81
C ILE A 281 4.02 -7.69 32.98
N GLY A 282 5.21 -7.17 33.29
CA GLY A 282 6.02 -7.61 34.44
C GLY A 282 5.26 -7.44 35.76
N LEU A 283 4.62 -6.30 35.98
CA LEU A 283 3.79 -6.05 37.16
C LEU A 283 2.62 -7.05 37.27
N PHE A 284 1.92 -7.33 36.17
CA PHE A 284 0.82 -8.30 36.15
C PHE A 284 1.31 -9.72 36.47
N LEU A 285 2.47 -10.13 35.95
CA LEU A 285 3.06 -11.43 36.26
C LEU A 285 3.47 -11.54 37.74
N VAL A 286 4.03 -10.48 38.32
CA VAL A 286 4.36 -10.42 39.75
C VAL A 286 3.09 -10.54 40.60
N VAL A 287 2.06 -9.75 40.29
CA VAL A 287 0.76 -9.81 41.00
C VAL A 287 0.13 -11.20 40.87
N ALA A 288 0.12 -11.78 39.67
CA ALA A 288 -0.38 -13.14 39.45
C ALA A 288 0.41 -14.18 40.25
N GLY A 289 1.74 -14.06 40.32
CA GLY A 289 2.62 -14.91 41.12
C GLY A 289 2.33 -14.80 42.62
N VAL A 290 2.13 -13.58 43.14
CA VAL A 290 1.75 -13.35 44.55
C VAL A 290 0.38 -13.97 44.86
N ILE A 291 -0.62 -13.78 43.98
CA ILE A 291 -1.95 -14.37 44.15
C ILE A 291 -1.88 -15.91 44.15
N TRP A 292 -1.05 -16.48 43.27
CA TRP A 292 -0.83 -17.92 43.19
C TRP A 292 -0.18 -18.47 44.48
N LEU A 293 0.88 -17.81 44.97
CA LEU A 293 1.53 -18.16 46.24
C LEU A 293 0.58 -18.05 47.42
N TYR A 294 -0.20 -16.96 47.49
CA TYR A 294 -1.20 -16.74 48.54
C TYR A 294 -2.25 -17.85 48.53
N ARG A 295 -2.81 -18.21 47.36
CA ARG A 295 -3.75 -19.32 47.23
C ARG A 295 -3.17 -20.65 47.69
N ARG A 296 -1.90 -20.93 47.37
CA ARG A 296 -1.22 -22.16 47.79
C ARG A 296 -0.96 -22.22 49.30
N SER A 297 -0.86 -21.06 49.97
CA SER A 297 -0.63 -20.97 51.41
C SER A 297 -1.90 -21.15 52.26
N LEU A 298 -3.08 -21.07 51.66
CA LEU A 298 -4.34 -21.31 52.37
C LEU A 298 -4.47 -22.83 52.64
N PRO A 299 -4.78 -23.23 53.88
CA PRO A 299 -5.03 -24.64 54.20
C PRO A 299 -6.23 -25.16 53.39
N ASP A 300 -6.13 -26.40 52.91
CA ASP A 300 -7.24 -27.08 52.22
C ASP A 300 -8.47 -27.10 53.14
N ALA A 301 -9.53 -26.40 52.71
CA ALA A 301 -10.81 -26.34 53.40
C ALA A 301 -11.71 -27.52 53.03
#